data_AF-A0A2V2CG01-F1
#
_entry.id   AF-A0A2V2CG01-F1
#
_cell.length_a   1.000
_cell.length_b   1.000
_cell.length_c   1.000
_cell.angle_alpha   90.00
_cell.angle_beta   90.00
_cell.angle_gamma   90.00
#
_symmetry.space_group_name_H-M   'P 1'
#
loop_
_entity.id
_entity.type
_entity.pdbx_description
1 polymer ?
#
loop_
_entity_poly.entity_id
_entity_poly.type
_entity_poly.pdbx_seq_one_letter_code
_entity_poly.pdbx_strand_id
1 'polypeptide(L)'
;GPEFTNRLNSQYSHKKTLFEVTLETLGIQHKLIKPYTPRHNGKVERSHRKDNEYFYASHHFFSFEDFLKQLDVWNRTYNNFPMRPLNWLSPKQILSSFASS
;
A
#
# COMPACT_ATOMS: atom_id res chain seq x y z
N GLY A 1 -1.49 -5.97 13.01
CA GLY A 1 -0.15 -6.23 13.55
C GLY A 1 0.29 -7.67 13.36
N PRO A 2 -0.24 -8.62 14.16
CA PRO A 2 0.23 -10.01 14.19
C PRO A 2 -0.03 -10.81 12.90
N GLU A 3 -0.90 -10.31 12.03
CA GLU A 3 -1.12 -10.85 10.69
C GLU A 3 0.10 -10.65 9.76
N PHE A 4 0.93 -9.62 10.02
CA PHE A 4 2.11 -9.30 9.21
C PHE A 4 3.43 -9.67 9.88
N THR A 5 3.53 -9.59 11.21
CA THR A 5 4.75 -10.00 11.94
C THR A 5 4.46 -10.39 13.39
N ASN A 6 5.14 -11.41 13.89
CA ASN A 6 5.07 -11.82 15.29
C ASN A 6 6.16 -11.16 16.17
N ARG A 7 7.01 -10.28 15.61
CA ARG A 7 8.17 -9.71 16.31
C ARG A 7 7.86 -9.08 17.66
N LEU A 8 6.69 -8.45 17.81
CA LEU A 8 6.27 -7.78 19.04
C LEU A 8 5.46 -8.67 19.99
N ASN A 9 5.16 -9.91 19.57
CA ASN A 9 4.44 -10.88 20.36
C ASN A 9 5.45 -11.78 21.10
N SER A 10 5.63 -11.58 22.40
CA SER A 10 6.62 -12.32 23.20
C SER A 10 6.41 -13.84 23.17
N GLN A 11 5.16 -14.30 23.10
CA GLN A 11 4.82 -15.72 23.10
C GLN A 11 5.16 -16.42 21.77
N TYR A 12 5.08 -15.70 20.65
CA TYR A 12 5.21 -16.26 19.30
C TYR A 12 6.31 -15.60 18.47
N SER A 13 7.20 -14.81 19.08
CA SER A 13 8.27 -14.07 18.41
C SER A 13 9.20 -14.94 17.55
N HIS A 14 9.31 -16.23 17.88
CA HIS A 14 10.09 -17.23 17.16
C HIS A 14 9.34 -17.85 15.96
N LYS A 15 8.02 -17.68 15.85
CA LYS A 15 7.21 -18.23 14.76
C LYS A 15 6.98 -17.17 13.69
N LYS A 16 7.18 -17.55 12.43
CA LYS A 16 6.81 -16.69 11.30
C LYS A 16 5.30 -16.66 11.11
N THR A 17 4.77 -15.52 10.70
CA THR A 17 3.39 -15.39 10.23
C THR A 17 3.22 -16.03 8.86
N LEU A 18 1.98 -16.30 8.44
CA LEU A 18 1.70 -16.71 7.05
C LEU A 18 2.22 -15.68 6.04
N PHE A 19 2.14 -14.40 6.38
CA PHE A 19 2.68 -13.32 5.56
C PHE A 19 4.20 -13.43 5.40
N GLU A 20 4.95 -13.59 6.50
CA GLU A 20 6.41 -13.74 6.47
C GLU A 20 6.85 -14.99 5.69
N VAL A 21 6.15 -16.12 5.85
CA VAL A 21 6.41 -17.35 5.07
C VAL A 21 6.17 -17.13 3.58
N THR A 22 5.10 -16.40 3.23
CA THR A 22 4.77 -16.09 1.83
C THR A 22 5.82 -15.18 1.20
N LEU A 23 6.29 -14.16 1.92
CA LEU A 23 7.36 -13.28 1.44
C LEU A 23 8.64 -14.07 1.15
N GLU A 24 9.02 -14.99 2.05
CA GLU A 24 10.21 -15.83 1.84
C GLU A 24 10.06 -16.75 0.63
N THR A 25 8.88 -17.37 0.46
CA THR A 25 8.58 -18.22 -0.69
C THR A 25 8.69 -17.44 -2.01
N LEU A 26 8.31 -16.16 -1.99
CA LEU A 26 8.41 -15.25 -3.15
C LEU A 26 9.78 -14.57 -3.28
N GLY A 27 10.74 -14.83 -2.38
CA GLY A 27 12.06 -14.18 -2.38
C GLY A 27 12.03 -12.69 -2.03
N ILE A 28 10.99 -12.21 -1.35
CA ILE A 28 10.79 -10.81 -0.99
C ILE A 28 11.35 -10.55 0.42
N GLN A 29 12.24 -9.55 0.54
CA GLN A 29 12.78 -9.14 1.83
C GLN A 29 11.78 -8.30 2.64
N HIS A 30 11.38 -8.78 3.82
CA HIS A 30 10.52 -8.03 4.75
C HIS A 30 11.32 -6.95 5.52
N LYS A 31 11.28 -5.70 5.05
CA LYS A 31 11.94 -4.56 5.73
C LYS A 31 11.02 -3.93 6.77
N LEU A 32 11.25 -4.26 8.04
CA LEU A 32 10.50 -3.71 9.17
C LEU A 32 11.00 -2.31 9.58
N ILE A 33 10.06 -1.40 9.85
CA ILE A 33 10.34 -0.09 10.44
C ILE A 33 10.47 -0.23 11.96
N LYS A 34 11.31 0.61 12.59
CA LYS A 34 11.46 0.62 14.05
C LYS A 34 10.15 1.07 14.72
N PRO A 35 9.68 0.42 15.80
CA PRO A 35 8.54 0.92 16.56
C PRO A 35 8.72 2.39 16.97
N TYR A 36 7.60 3.12 17.04
CA TYR A 36 7.56 4.54 17.43
C TYR A 36 8.33 5.50 16.50
N THR A 37 8.48 5.15 15.21
CA THR A 37 9.08 6.03 14.20
C THR A 37 8.09 6.41 13.08
N PRO A 38 7.02 7.17 13.41
CA PRO A 38 5.89 7.44 12.50
C PRO A 38 6.30 8.16 11.20
N ARG A 39 7.45 8.86 11.21
CA ARG A 39 7.97 9.57 10.04
C ARG A 39 8.20 8.66 8.83
N HIS A 40 8.55 7.38 9.05
CA HIS A 40 8.75 6.44 7.96
C HIS A 40 7.44 6.01 7.28
N ASN A 41 6.29 6.14 7.95
CA ASN A 41 5.00 5.78 7.36
C ASN A 41 4.35 6.92 6.57
N GLY A 42 4.96 8.11 6.53
CA GLY A 42 4.32 9.31 5.99
C GLY A 42 3.89 9.21 4.52
N LYS A 43 4.49 8.31 3.72
CA LYS A 43 4.04 8.06 2.34
C LYS A 43 2.70 7.30 2.33
N VAL A 44 2.56 6.27 3.17
CA VAL A 44 1.35 5.47 3.34
C VAL A 44 0.22 6.34 3.89
N GLU A 45 0.49 7.07 4.96
CA GLU A 45 -0.50 7.98 5.58
C GLU A 45 -1.02 9.04 4.59
N ARG A 46 -0.12 9.62 3.78
CA ARG A 46 -0.54 10.58 2.73
C ARG A 46 -1.38 9.94 1.63
N SER A 47 -1.12 8.67 1.28
CA SER A 47 -1.94 7.95 0.30
C SER A 47 -3.33 7.72 0.86
N HIS A 48 -3.43 7.16 2.08
CA HIS A 48 -4.71 6.92 2.73
C HIS A 48 -5.54 8.19 2.89
N ARG A 49 -4.92 9.30 3.28
CA ARG A 49 -5.62 10.58 3.37
C ARG A 49 -6.18 11.02 2.01
N LYS A 50 -5.42 10.88 0.91
CA LYS A 50 -5.92 11.21 -0.43
C LYS A 50 -7.07 10.30 -0.85
N ASP A 51 -6.94 9.00 -0.63
CA ASP A 51 -8.00 8.05 -0.98
C ASP A 51 -9.26 8.33 -0.15
N ASN A 52 -9.11 8.73 1.11
CA ASN A 52 -10.23 9.17 1.93
C ASN A 52 -10.90 10.43 1.37
N GLU A 53 -10.12 11.47 1.06
CA GLU A 53 -10.62 12.75 0.55
C GLU A 53 -11.33 12.60 -0.80
N TYR A 54 -10.81 11.77 -1.71
CA TYR A 54 -11.29 11.71 -3.09
C TYR A 54 -12.18 10.52 -3.42
N PHE A 55 -12.06 9.42 -2.67
CA PHE A 55 -12.79 8.18 -2.94
C PHE A 55 -13.74 7.83 -1.80
N TYR A 56 -13.23 7.53 -0.60
CA TYR A 56 -14.06 6.99 0.47
C TYR A 56 -15.10 7.99 1.01
N ALA A 57 -14.76 9.27 1.14
CA ALA A 57 -15.68 10.27 1.69
C ALA A 57 -16.74 10.76 0.69
N SER A 58 -16.53 10.53 -0.61
CA SER A 58 -17.39 11.03 -1.68
C SER A 58 -18.29 9.97 -2.30
N HIS A 59 -17.89 8.69 -2.26
CA HIS A 59 -18.60 7.60 -2.92
C HIS A 59 -19.51 6.84 -1.95
N HIS A 60 -20.60 6.29 -2.49
CA HIS A 60 -21.46 5.34 -1.78
C HIS A 60 -21.30 3.96 -2.42
N PHE A 61 -21.26 2.93 -1.58
CA PHE A 61 -21.09 1.55 -2.01
C PHE A 61 -22.31 0.73 -1.61
N PHE A 62 -22.95 0.09 -2.58
CA PHE A 62 -24.18 -0.67 -2.35
C PHE A 62 -23.91 -2.17 -2.13
N SER A 63 -22.71 -2.64 -2.47
CA SER A 63 -22.21 -3.98 -2.17
C SER A 63 -20.68 -4.01 -2.18
N PHE A 64 -20.08 -5.10 -1.70
CA PHE A 64 -18.64 -5.28 -1.80
C PHE A 64 -18.16 -5.39 -3.26
N GLU A 65 -18.97 -6.00 -4.14
CA GLU A 65 -18.64 -6.09 -5.56
C GLU A 65 -18.67 -4.71 -6.24
N ASP A 66 -19.67 -3.89 -5.91
CA ASP A 66 -19.76 -2.50 -6.36
C ASP A 66 -18.55 -1.68 -5.88
N PHE A 67 -18.19 -1.82 -4.60
CA PHE A 67 -16.98 -1.22 -4.04
C PHE A 67 -15.72 -1.59 -4.85
N LEU A 68 -15.52 -2.87 -5.16
CA LEU A 68 -14.35 -3.33 -5.94
C LEU A 68 -14.33 -2.71 -7.35
N LYS A 69 -15.48 -2.63 -8.02
CA LYS A 69 -15.61 -2.00 -9.35
C LYS A 69 -15.26 -0.52 -9.31
N GLN A 70 -15.81 0.22 -8.34
CA GLN A 70 -15.52 1.65 -8.17
C GLN A 70 -14.04 1.88 -7.81
N LEU A 71 -13.47 1.02 -6.95
CA LEU A 71 -12.06 1.10 -6.54
C LEU A 71 -11.10 0.87 -7.71
N ASP A 72 -11.41 -0.05 -8.62
CA ASP A 72 -10.61 -0.29 -9.82
C ASP A 72 -10.59 0.94 -10.75
N VAL A 73 -11.75 1.58 -10.97
CA VAL A 73 -11.84 2.84 -11.74
C VAL A 73 -11.04 3.96 -11.08
N TRP A 74 -11.16 4.11 -9.76
CA TRP A 74 -10.38 5.07 -8.98
C TRP A 74 -8.86 4.84 -9.13
N ASN A 75 -8.40 3.61 -8.91
CA ASN A 75 -6.99 3.23 -9.03
C ASN A 75 -6.44 3.50 -10.43
N ARG A 76 -7.20 3.20 -11.48
CA ARG A 76 -6.80 3.52 -12.87
C ARG A 76 -6.65 5.02 -13.06
N THR A 77 -7.58 5.82 -12.55
CA THR A 77 -7.53 7.28 -12.66
C THR A 77 -6.31 7.83 -11.92
N TYR A 78 -6.15 7.47 -10.65
CA TYR A 78 -5.04 7.93 -9.81
C TYR A 78 -3.67 7.55 -10.38
N ASN A 79 -3.51 6.31 -10.87
CA ASN A 79 -2.24 5.84 -11.42
C ASN A 79 -1.88 6.47 -12.78
N ASN A 80 -2.85 7.03 -13.50
CA ASN A 80 -2.63 7.77 -14.75
C ASN A 80 -2.57 9.29 -14.55
N PHE A 81 -2.83 9.80 -13.34
CA PHE A 81 -2.82 11.23 -13.06
C PHE A 81 -1.38 11.77 -12.90
N PRO A 82 -0.94 12.75 -13.72
CA PRO A 82 0.35 13.40 -13.57
C PRO A 82 0.45 14.19 -12.27
N MET A 83 1.57 14.08 -11.55
CA MET A 83 1.74 14.82 -10.29
C MET A 83 3.10 15.48 -10.16
N ARG A 84 3.10 16.72 -9.63
CA ARG A 84 4.30 17.54 -9.44
C ARG A 84 5.47 16.80 -8.75
N PRO A 85 5.27 15.99 -7.69
CA PRO A 85 6.37 15.27 -7.04
C PRO A 85 7.06 14.21 -7.92
N LEU A 86 6.45 13.83 -9.04
CA LEU A 86 6.96 12.86 -10.00
C LEU A 86 7.39 13.56 -11.30
N ASN A 87 7.84 14.83 -11.23
CA ASN A 87 8.19 15.64 -12.40
C ASN A 87 7.06 15.74 -13.43
N TRP A 88 5.81 15.84 -12.95
CA TRP A 88 4.61 15.86 -13.81
C TRP A 88 4.44 14.60 -14.66
N LEU A 89 4.99 13.47 -14.23
CA LEU A 89 4.65 12.15 -14.73
C LEU A 89 3.62 11.49 -13.82
N SER A 90 2.88 10.53 -14.38
CA SER A 90 1.96 9.69 -13.61
C SER A 90 2.71 8.54 -12.92
N PRO A 91 2.17 7.98 -11.82
CA PRO A 91 2.74 6.80 -11.18
C PRO A 91 3.00 5.65 -12.16
N LYS A 92 2.09 5.43 -13.12
CA LYS A 92 2.23 4.40 -14.15
C LYS A 92 3.43 4.67 -15.07
N GLN A 93 3.63 5.91 -15.51
CA GLN A 93 4.79 6.28 -16.35
C GLN A 93 6.11 6.08 -15.62
N ILE A 94 6.17 6.48 -14.36
CA ILE A 94 7.36 6.26 -13.52
C ILE A 94 7.66 4.76 -13.39
N LEU A 95 6.65 3.94 -13.10
CA LEU A 95 6.82 2.49 -13.00
C LEU A 95 7.35 1.88 -14.30
N SER A 96 6.80 2.28 -15.46
CA SER A 96 7.28 1.82 -16.77
C SER A 96 8.73 2.20 -17.05
N SER A 97 9.18 3.39 -16.62
CA SER A 97 10.59 3.79 -16.75
C SER A 97 11.54 2.97 -15.89
N PHE A 98 11.13 2.58 -14.68
CA PHE A 98 11.93 1.73 -13.78
C PHE A 98 12.13 0.33 -14.32
N ALA A 99 11.09 -0.29 -14.89
CA ALA A 99 11.17 -1.65 -15.42
C ALA A 99 12.02 -1.77 -16.69
N SER A 100 12.36 -0.65 -17.33
CA SER A 100 13.19 -0.59 -18.54
C SER A 100 14.68 -0.32 -18.25
N SER A 101 15.05 -0.21 -16.97
CA SER A 101 16.42 0.06 -16.49
C SER A 101 17.02 -1.19 -15.85
#